data_AF-A0A7C3L8M9-F1
#
_entry.id   AF-A0A7C3L8M9-F1
#
_cell.length_a   1.000
_cell.length_b   1.000
_cell.length_c   1.000
_cell.angle_alpha   90.00
_cell.angle_beta   90.00
_cell.angle_gamma   90.00
#
_symmetry.space_group_name_H-M   'P 1'
#
loop_
_entity.id
_entity.type
_entity.pdbx_description
1 polymer ?
#
loop_
_entity_poly.entity_id
_entity_poly.type
_entity_poly.pdbx_seq_one_letter_code
_entity_poly.pdbx_strand_id
1 'polypeptide(L)'
;IPLKLIATNLLNGDKRVFTADDDILIKDALLATMAIPGIFEEHIIEGKTYVDGFLCENLGVNEATFEVILAVDVLGTNSFAHELPDNFFKTVNVLEMFDKSMRLLIYNQSRTHIRNSDKNITLLEPVTKAYKTYHFHKVKEIRKMGLGLLEKIENNI
;
A
#
# COMPACT_ATOMS: atom_id res chain seq x y z
N ILE A 1 19.40 4.24 -6.29
CA ILE A 1 18.26 3.43 -6.78
C ILE A 1 17.21 4.42 -7.26
N PRO A 2 16.75 4.37 -8.52
CA PRO A 2 15.66 5.22 -8.98
C PRO A 2 14.41 5.02 -8.10
N LEU A 3 13.78 6.11 -7.69
CA LEU A 3 12.63 6.10 -6.80
C LEU A 3 11.41 6.69 -7.52
N LYS A 4 10.27 6.00 -7.40
CA LYS A 4 8.97 6.51 -7.79
C LYS A 4 8.07 6.53 -6.55
N LEU A 5 7.35 7.62 -6.36
CA LEU A 5 6.46 7.84 -5.22
C LEU A 5 5.07 8.17 -5.75
N ILE A 6 4.06 7.41 -5.34
CA ILE A 6 2.70 7.50 -5.87
C ILE A 6 1.82 8.22 -4.87
N ALA A 7 1.15 9.29 -5.30
CA ALA A 7 0.11 9.98 -4.55
C ALA A 7 -1.15 10.14 -5.39
N THR A 8 -2.26 10.40 -4.73
CA THR A 8 -3.54 10.68 -5.38
C THR A 8 -3.79 12.18 -5.33
N ASN A 9 -4.05 12.82 -6.49
CA ASN A 9 -4.56 14.18 -6.51
C ASN A 9 -5.99 14.18 -5.97
N LEU A 10 -6.23 14.88 -4.85
CA LEU A 10 -7.50 14.83 -4.14
C LEU A 10 -8.66 15.43 -4.95
N LEU A 11 -8.39 16.40 -5.81
CA LEU A 11 -9.44 17.14 -6.53
C LEU A 11 -10.06 16.32 -7.66
N ASN A 12 -9.27 15.51 -8.36
CA ASN A 12 -9.72 14.76 -9.53
C ASN A 12 -9.53 13.25 -9.43
N GLY A 13 -8.86 12.76 -8.39
CA GLY A 13 -8.56 11.35 -8.19
C GLY A 13 -7.41 10.83 -9.06
N ASP A 14 -6.74 11.69 -9.83
CA ASP A 14 -5.68 11.27 -10.73
C ASP A 14 -4.44 10.82 -9.95
N LYS A 15 -3.81 9.77 -10.48
CA LYS A 15 -2.51 9.29 -10.00
C LYS A 15 -1.41 10.30 -10.34
N ARG A 16 -0.64 10.71 -9.34
CA ARG A 16 0.61 11.45 -9.50
C ARG A 16 1.78 10.57 -9.11
N VAL A 17 2.72 10.39 -10.03
CA VAL A 17 3.98 9.67 -9.79
C VAL A 17 5.11 10.68 -9.71
N PHE A 18 5.68 10.89 -8.53
CA PHE A 18 6.86 11.71 -8.34
C PHE A 18 8.13 10.89 -8.62
N THR A 19 9.10 11.52 -9.26
CA THR A 19 10.35 10.92 -9.75
C THR A 19 11.53 11.87 -9.52
N ALA A 20 12.74 11.45 -9.91
CA ALA A 20 13.93 12.31 -9.85
C ALA A 20 13.90 13.49 -10.84
N ASP A 21 13.00 13.46 -11.83
CA ASP A 21 12.86 14.51 -12.84
C ASP A 21 12.00 15.69 -12.34
N ASP A 22 11.33 15.54 -11.19
CA ASP A 22 10.49 16.57 -10.61
C ASP A 22 11.32 17.57 -9.77
N ASP A 23 11.11 18.87 -9.98
CA ASP A 23 11.78 19.94 -9.23
C ASP A 23 11.11 20.21 -7.87
N ILE A 24 11.05 19.17 -7.03
CA ILE A 24 10.48 19.24 -5.68
C ILE A 24 11.36 18.52 -4.67
N LEU A 25 11.22 18.85 -3.38
CA LEU A 25 11.93 18.11 -2.34
C LEU A 25 11.30 16.72 -2.16
N ILE A 26 12.14 15.69 -2.04
CA ILE A 26 11.71 14.31 -1.78
C ILE A 26 10.80 14.19 -0.53
N LYS A 27 11.04 15.01 0.50
CA LYS A 27 10.20 15.02 1.70
C LYS A 27 8.75 15.42 1.40
N ASP A 28 8.54 16.30 0.42
CA ASP A 28 7.21 16.79 0.08
C ASP A 28 6.46 15.70 -0.71
N ALA A 29 7.16 15.06 -1.65
CA ALA A 29 6.64 13.86 -2.31
C ALA A 29 6.27 12.75 -1.31
N LEU A 30 7.15 12.47 -0.34
CA LEU A 30 6.89 11.46 0.70
C LEU A 30 5.66 11.80 1.55
N LEU A 31 5.56 13.04 2.05
CA LEU A 31 4.41 13.49 2.84
C LEU A 31 3.10 13.35 2.06
N ALA A 32 3.10 13.68 0.77
CA ALA A 32 1.95 13.44 -0.11
C ALA A 32 1.57 11.95 -0.21
N THR A 33 2.55 11.05 -0.34
CA THR A 33 2.27 9.61 -0.48
C THR A 33 1.74 8.92 0.77
N MET A 34 1.95 9.51 1.95
CA MET A 34 1.55 8.92 3.24
C MET A 34 0.42 9.69 3.94
N ALA A 35 -0.17 10.69 3.26
CA ALA A 35 -1.27 11.49 3.77
C ALA A 35 -2.60 10.72 3.69
N ILE A 36 -2.75 9.70 4.53
CA ILE A 36 -3.95 8.86 4.61
C ILE A 36 -5.14 9.74 4.98
N PRO A 37 -6.20 9.82 4.13
CA PRO A 37 -7.37 10.64 4.42
C PRO A 37 -8.02 10.31 5.75
N GLY A 38 -8.33 11.34 6.54
CA GLY A 38 -8.93 11.21 7.87
C GLY A 38 -7.97 10.82 8.99
N ILE A 39 -6.69 10.56 8.68
CA ILE A 39 -5.63 10.28 9.67
C ILE A 39 -4.58 11.39 9.66
N PHE A 40 -4.18 11.84 8.48
CA PHE A 40 -3.22 12.93 8.28
C PHE A 40 -3.84 14.04 7.43
N GLU A 41 -3.33 15.25 7.58
CA GLU A 41 -3.65 16.39 6.70
C GLU A 41 -3.16 16.09 5.28
N GLU A 42 -3.93 16.55 4.30
CA GLU A 42 -3.51 16.55 2.90
C GLU A 42 -2.23 17.37 2.69
N HIS A 43 -1.39 16.95 1.75
CA HIS A 43 -0.16 17.68 1.44
C HIS A 43 -0.30 18.49 0.17
N ILE A 44 0.10 19.77 0.21
CA ILE A 44 -0.02 20.68 -0.92
C ILE A 44 1.35 20.88 -1.56
N ILE A 45 1.45 20.58 -2.85
CA ILE A 45 2.65 20.80 -3.66
C ILE A 45 2.23 21.63 -4.87
N GLU A 46 2.84 22.80 -5.05
CA GLU A 46 2.59 23.70 -6.19
C GLU A 46 1.09 24.03 -6.37
N GLY A 47 0.37 24.22 -5.27
CA GLY A 47 -1.07 24.54 -5.28
C GLY A 47 -1.99 23.35 -5.61
N LYS A 48 -1.46 22.13 -5.78
CA LYS A 48 -2.23 20.90 -5.93
C LYS A 48 -2.26 20.13 -4.62
N THR A 49 -3.44 19.61 -4.29
CA THR A 49 -3.69 18.88 -3.06
C THR A 49 -3.55 17.39 -3.28
N TYR A 50 -2.70 16.75 -2.47
CA TYR A 50 -2.39 15.33 -2.58
C TYR A 50 -2.69 14.58 -1.28
N VAL A 51 -3.13 13.34 -1.45
CA VAL A 51 -3.34 12.34 -0.39
C VAL A 51 -2.66 11.03 -0.76
N ASP A 52 -2.67 10.08 0.16
CA ASP A 52 -2.05 8.76 0.01
C ASP A 52 -2.39 8.07 -1.34
N GLY A 53 -1.39 7.38 -1.90
CA GLY A 53 -1.48 6.68 -3.18
C GLY A 53 -2.43 5.49 -3.19
N PHE A 54 -2.88 4.98 -2.04
CA PHE A 54 -3.73 3.78 -1.97
C PHE A 54 -5.04 3.93 -2.76
N LEU A 55 -5.55 5.16 -2.90
CA LEU A 55 -6.79 5.44 -3.63
C LEU A 55 -6.67 5.18 -5.13
N CYS A 56 -5.48 5.36 -5.71
CA CYS A 56 -5.24 5.19 -7.14
C CYS A 56 -4.35 3.99 -7.49
N GLU A 57 -3.23 3.80 -6.79
CA GLU A 57 -2.32 2.67 -6.99
C GLU A 57 -1.44 2.40 -5.76
N ASN A 58 -1.82 1.42 -4.94
CA ASN A 58 -1.14 1.03 -3.71
C ASN A 58 0.15 0.23 -3.95
N LEU A 59 0.10 -0.82 -4.80
CA LEU A 59 1.23 -1.76 -4.96
C LEU A 59 2.30 -1.26 -5.95
N GLY A 60 1.96 -0.32 -6.84
CA GLY A 60 2.92 0.31 -7.77
C GLY A 60 3.45 -0.59 -8.89
N VAL A 61 2.85 -1.75 -9.16
CA VAL A 61 3.33 -2.70 -10.18
C VAL A 61 3.23 -2.13 -11.60
N ASN A 62 2.25 -1.26 -11.87
CA ASN A 62 2.12 -0.65 -13.20
C ASN A 62 3.24 0.38 -13.41
N GLU A 63 3.65 1.07 -12.34
CA GLU A 63 4.69 2.09 -12.38
C GLU A 63 6.12 1.56 -12.31
N ALA A 64 6.31 0.28 -11.95
CA ALA A 64 7.63 -0.34 -11.99
C ALA A 64 8.20 -0.37 -13.42
N THR A 65 9.44 0.09 -13.62
CA THR A 65 10.04 0.21 -14.96
C THR A 65 10.54 -1.14 -15.53
N PHE A 66 10.85 -2.11 -14.67
CA PHE A 66 11.43 -3.38 -15.09
C PHE A 66 10.36 -4.46 -15.33
N GLU A 67 10.66 -5.39 -16.24
CA GLU A 67 9.81 -6.56 -16.56
C GLU A 67 9.75 -7.59 -15.42
N VAL A 68 10.84 -7.73 -14.67
CA VAL A 68 10.91 -8.62 -13.51
C VAL A 68 10.74 -7.80 -12.26
N ILE A 69 9.66 -8.06 -11.52
CA ILE A 69 9.26 -7.29 -10.35
C ILE A 69 9.24 -8.19 -9.12
N LEU A 70 9.88 -7.72 -8.04
CA LEU A 70 9.61 -8.21 -6.70
C LEU A 70 8.60 -7.29 -6.02
N ALA A 71 7.35 -7.72 -5.92
CA ALA A 71 6.27 -6.97 -5.28
C ALA A 71 6.08 -7.44 -3.85
N VAL A 72 5.98 -6.53 -2.89
CA VAL A 72 5.73 -6.85 -1.47
C VAL A 72 4.34 -6.34 -1.10
N ASP A 73 3.36 -7.24 -1.01
CA ASP A 73 1.98 -6.90 -0.68
C ASP A 73 1.67 -7.23 0.78
N VAL A 74 1.77 -6.22 1.64
CA VAL A 74 1.49 -6.35 3.08
C VAL A 74 -0.01 -6.34 3.41
N LEU A 75 -0.87 -6.04 2.42
CA LEU A 75 -2.34 -6.00 2.54
C LEU A 75 -3.02 -6.95 1.53
N GLY A 76 -2.28 -7.96 1.06
CA GLY A 76 -2.76 -8.98 0.12
C GLY A 76 -3.71 -10.00 0.75
N THR A 77 -3.83 -11.16 0.11
CA THR A 77 -4.76 -12.23 0.52
C THR A 77 -4.58 -12.65 1.99
N ASN A 78 -3.33 -12.83 2.41
CA ASN A 78 -2.91 -13.23 3.75
C ASN A 78 -3.20 -12.19 4.85
N SER A 79 -3.65 -10.98 4.47
CA SER A 79 -4.07 -9.94 5.41
C SER A 79 -5.54 -10.07 5.83
N PHE A 80 -6.36 -10.82 5.08
CA PHE A 80 -7.76 -11.08 5.41
C PHE A 80 -7.89 -12.44 6.10
N ALA A 81 -8.73 -12.52 7.13
CA ALA A 81 -9.23 -13.81 7.59
C ALA A 81 -10.21 -14.33 6.53
N HIS A 82 -10.13 -15.62 6.17
CA HIS A 82 -11.11 -16.29 5.29
C HIS A 82 -12.55 -16.26 5.83
N GLU A 83 -12.76 -15.74 7.03
CA GLU A 83 -14.07 -15.46 7.61
C GLU A 83 -14.38 -13.97 7.43
N LEU A 84 -15.16 -13.65 6.39
CA LEU A 84 -16.04 -12.50 6.47
C LEU A 84 -16.83 -12.69 7.78
N PRO A 85 -16.76 -11.77 8.75
CA PRO A 85 -17.39 -12.02 10.03
C PRO A 85 -18.90 -12.11 9.82
N ASP A 86 -19.51 -13.18 10.32
CA ASP A 86 -20.98 -13.38 10.42
C ASP A 86 -21.72 -12.23 11.15
N ASN A 87 -20.99 -11.22 11.63
CA ASN A 87 -21.48 -10.04 12.32
C ASN A 87 -20.94 -8.75 11.70
N PHE A 88 -21.17 -8.54 10.40
CA PHE A 88 -20.84 -7.31 9.66
C PHE A 88 -21.43 -6.02 10.28
N PHE A 89 -22.36 -6.14 11.26
CA PHE A 89 -23.12 -5.05 11.87
C PHE A 89 -22.99 -4.88 13.40
N LYS A 90 -22.14 -5.65 14.10
CA LYS A 90 -21.81 -5.35 15.51
C LYS A 90 -20.60 -4.43 15.54
N THR A 91 -20.81 -3.12 15.46
CA THR A 91 -19.71 -2.17 15.26
C THR A 91 -18.80 -2.04 16.48
N VAL A 92 -17.50 -1.86 16.20
CA VAL A 92 -16.48 -1.38 17.13
C VAL A 92 -15.85 -0.14 16.48
N ASN A 93 -16.44 1.05 16.68
CA ASN A 93 -15.94 2.38 16.23
C ASN A 93 -15.70 2.60 14.71
N VAL A 94 -15.96 3.84 14.24
CA VAL A 94 -15.79 4.32 12.85
C VAL A 94 -14.39 4.04 12.29
N LEU A 95 -13.35 4.17 13.13
CA LEU A 95 -11.97 3.95 12.72
C LEU A 95 -11.69 2.50 12.27
N GLU A 96 -12.33 1.51 12.89
CA GLU A 96 -12.16 0.11 12.49
C GLU A 96 -12.87 -0.19 11.17
N MET A 97 -14.04 0.41 10.95
CA MET A 97 -14.74 0.29 9.66
C MET A 97 -13.95 0.94 8.54
N PHE A 98 -13.34 2.10 8.81
CA PHE A 98 -12.46 2.77 7.86
C PHE A 98 -11.26 1.88 7.48
N ASP A 99 -10.54 1.34 8.46
CA ASP A 99 -9.40 0.43 8.22
C ASP A 99 -9.80 -0.78 7.37
N LYS A 100 -10.91 -1.44 7.69
CA LYS A 100 -11.43 -2.59 6.91
C LYS A 100 -11.78 -2.21 5.47
N SER A 101 -12.42 -1.07 5.28
CA SER A 101 -12.84 -0.60 3.96
C SER A 101 -11.63 -0.24 3.09
N MET A 102 -10.67 0.48 3.67
CA MET A 102 -9.40 0.83 3.03
C MET A 102 -8.65 -0.43 2.58
N ARG A 103 -8.51 -1.43 3.47
CA ARG A 103 -7.88 -2.72 3.13
C ARG A 103 -8.56 -3.41 1.96
N LEU A 104 -9.90 -3.45 1.95
CA LEU A 104 -10.65 -4.09 0.87
C LEU A 104 -10.44 -3.39 -0.49
N LEU A 105 -10.41 -2.05 -0.50
CA LEU A 105 -10.12 -1.27 -1.70
C LEU A 105 -8.71 -1.56 -2.22
N ILE A 106 -7.71 -1.52 -1.33
CA ILE A 106 -6.31 -1.82 -1.64
C ILE A 106 -6.16 -3.23 -2.23
N TYR A 107 -6.80 -4.21 -1.60
CA TYR A 107 -6.76 -5.60 -2.03
C TYR A 107 -7.33 -5.77 -3.44
N ASN A 108 -8.54 -5.25 -3.68
CA ASN A 108 -9.19 -5.37 -4.99
C ASN A 108 -8.39 -4.69 -6.10
N GLN A 109 -7.84 -3.51 -5.82
CA GLN A 109 -7.00 -2.76 -6.75
C GLN A 109 -5.70 -3.53 -7.07
N SER A 110 -4.98 -3.98 -6.04
CA SER A 110 -3.71 -4.71 -6.19
C SER A 110 -3.90 -6.03 -6.96
N ARG A 111 -4.96 -6.79 -6.63
CA ARG A 111 -5.34 -8.01 -7.36
C ARG A 111 -5.64 -7.75 -8.83
N THR A 112 -6.34 -6.65 -9.12
CA THR A 112 -6.67 -6.26 -10.50
C THR A 112 -5.41 -5.90 -11.28
N HIS A 113 -4.51 -5.12 -10.70
CA HIS A 113 -3.24 -4.74 -11.33
C HIS A 113 -2.34 -5.95 -11.59
N ILE A 114 -2.19 -6.85 -10.60
CA ILE A 114 -1.40 -8.08 -10.78
C ILE A 114 -2.01 -8.95 -11.88
N ARG A 115 -3.33 -9.19 -11.86
CA ARG A 115 -3.99 -10.07 -12.84
C ARG A 115 -3.90 -9.55 -14.27
N ASN A 116 -3.91 -8.23 -14.45
CA ASN A 116 -3.90 -7.60 -15.76
C ASN A 116 -2.49 -7.18 -16.21
N SER A 117 -1.45 -7.46 -15.41
CA SER A 117 -0.07 -7.16 -15.78
C SER A 117 0.50 -8.25 -16.69
N ASP A 118 1.28 -7.81 -17.66
CA ASP A 118 2.12 -8.63 -18.55
C ASP A 118 3.53 -8.89 -17.97
N LYS A 119 3.87 -8.27 -16.82
CA LYS A 119 5.18 -8.35 -16.19
C LYS A 119 5.35 -9.64 -15.39
N ASN A 120 6.61 -10.07 -15.23
CA ASN A 120 6.95 -11.20 -14.38
C ASN A 120 7.04 -10.78 -12.91
N ILE A 121 5.94 -10.93 -12.18
CA ILE A 121 5.80 -10.50 -10.79
C ILE A 121 6.05 -11.69 -9.84
N THR A 122 7.12 -11.59 -9.05
CA THR A 122 7.29 -12.39 -7.83
C THR A 122 6.65 -11.65 -6.67
N LEU A 123 5.58 -12.22 -6.11
CA LEU A 123 4.81 -11.61 -5.03
C LEU A 123 5.25 -12.16 -3.66
N LEU A 124 5.65 -11.28 -2.77
CA LEU A 124 5.87 -11.57 -1.35
C LEU A 124 4.69 -11.06 -0.54
N GLU A 125 3.98 -11.99 0.09
CA GLU A 125 2.74 -11.69 0.80
C GLU A 125 2.82 -12.17 2.27
N PRO A 126 3.25 -11.33 3.22
CA PRO A 126 3.31 -11.70 4.64
C PRO A 126 1.93 -11.93 5.26
N VAL A 127 1.88 -12.78 6.28
CA VAL A 127 0.65 -13.07 7.05
C VAL A 127 0.38 -11.97 8.07
N THR A 128 -0.22 -10.87 7.62
CA THR A 128 -0.42 -9.65 8.41
C THR A 128 -1.78 -9.57 9.13
N LYS A 129 -2.65 -10.57 9.01
CA LYS A 129 -4.02 -10.57 9.59
C LYS A 129 -4.10 -10.22 11.09
N ALA A 130 -3.07 -10.50 11.86
CA ALA A 130 -3.02 -10.22 13.31
C ALA A 130 -2.64 -8.76 13.65
N TYR A 131 -2.33 -7.94 12.64
CA TYR A 131 -1.81 -6.59 12.78
C TYR A 131 -2.79 -5.57 12.20
N LYS A 132 -3.15 -4.58 13.01
CA LYS A 132 -3.88 -3.39 12.55
C LYS A 132 -2.90 -2.37 12.00
N THR A 133 -3.37 -1.50 11.11
CA THR A 133 -2.54 -0.52 10.39
C THR A 133 -1.85 0.48 11.34
N TYR A 134 -2.41 0.66 12.54
CA TYR A 134 -1.90 1.55 13.59
C TYR A 134 -1.18 0.82 14.75
N HIS A 135 -0.81 -0.45 14.60
CA HIS A 135 -0.08 -1.21 15.63
C HIS A 135 1.45 -0.93 15.65
N PHE A 136 1.84 0.34 15.84
CA PHE A 136 3.26 0.75 15.84
C PHE A 136 4.11 0.06 16.92
N HIS A 137 3.51 -0.33 18.05
CA HIS A 137 4.20 -1.03 19.14
C HIS A 137 4.67 -2.46 18.79
N LYS A 138 4.19 -3.04 17.67
CA LYS A 138 4.55 -4.40 17.23
C LYS A 138 5.66 -4.44 16.16
N VAL A 139 6.37 -3.32 15.95
CA VAL A 139 7.39 -3.18 14.89
C VAL A 139 8.42 -4.32 14.85
N LYS A 140 8.86 -4.83 16.00
CA LYS A 140 9.84 -5.93 16.06
C LYS A 140 9.29 -7.23 15.48
N GLU A 141 8.04 -7.55 15.76
CA GLU A 141 7.37 -8.75 15.25
C GLU A 141 7.10 -8.64 13.75
N ILE A 142 6.60 -7.49 13.30
CA ILE A 142 6.32 -7.21 11.90
C ILE A 142 7.61 -7.30 11.07
N ARG A 143 8.70 -6.71 11.57
CA ARG A 143 10.02 -6.78 10.92
C ARG A 143 10.52 -8.23 10.82
N LYS A 144 10.41 -9.01 11.90
CA LYS A 144 10.81 -10.42 11.92
C LYS A 144 10.02 -11.24 10.89
N MET A 145 8.72 -11.00 10.77
CA MET A 145 7.87 -11.67 9.78
C MET A 145 8.32 -11.38 8.35
N GLY A 146 8.57 -10.11 8.01
CA GLY A 146 9.03 -9.74 6.66
C GLY A 146 10.38 -10.38 6.30
N LEU A 147 11.35 -10.36 7.23
CA LEU A 147 12.65 -10.97 7.00
C LEU A 147 12.57 -12.50 6.81
N GLY A 148 11.71 -13.18 7.56
CA GLY A 148 11.51 -14.63 7.42
C GLY A 148 10.89 -15.06 6.08
N LEU A 149 10.36 -14.13 5.27
CA LEU A 149 9.95 -14.43 3.90
C LEU A 149 11.16 -14.50 2.95
N LEU A 150 12.16 -13.65 3.16
CA LEU A 150 13.36 -13.59 2.31
C LEU A 150 14.17 -14.88 2.43
N GLU A 151 14.37 -15.37 3.66
CA GLU A 151 15.06 -16.64 3.93
C GLU A 151 14.40 -17.83 3.21
N LYS A 152 13.07 -17.83 3.07
CA LYS A 152 12.36 -18.89 2.34
C LYS A 152 12.60 -18.86 0.84
N ILE A 153 12.80 -17.67 0.26
CA ILE A 153 13.08 -17.55 -1.19
C ILE A 153 14.48 -18.06 -1.47
N GLU A 154 15.47 -17.66 -0.66
CA GLU A 154 16.87 -18.10 -0.82
C GLU A 154 17.02 -19.61 -0.74
N ASN A 155 16.20 -20.29 0.07
CA ASN A 155 16.21 -21.76 0.18
C ASN A 155 15.44 -22.48 -0.93
N ASN A 156 14.74 -21.77 -1.82
CA ASN A 156 13.96 -22.31 -2.94
C ASN A 156 14.57 -21.96 -4.31
N ILE A 157 15.75 -21.33 -4.35
CA ILE A 157 16.58 -21.07 -5.53
C ILE A 157 17.80 -21.99 -5.45
#